data_AF-A0A929NIN7-F1
#
_entry.id   AF-A0A929NIN7-F1
#
_cell.length_a   1.000
_cell.length_b   1.000
_cell.length_c   1.000
_cell.angle_alpha   90.00
_cell.angle_beta   90.00
_cell.angle_gamma   90.00
#
_symmetry.space_group_name_H-M   'P 1'
#
loop_
_entity.id
_entity.type
_entity.pdbx_description
1 polymer ?
#
loop_
_entity_poly.entity_id
_entity_poly.type
_entity_poly.pdbx_seq_one_letter_code
_entity_poly.pdbx_strand_id
1 'polypeptide(L)'
;MELSVKIKERLQNDPAQFIVREIKEYVRSSTANRLSFMNDYVMWDEPLVQFADGDDPIFTEYKTIIASTYLTPREALAKTYKKNPEDLPDRLSVISWILPAVEETRKA
;
A
#
# COMPACT_ATOMS: atom_id res chain seq x y z
N MET A 1 -4.09 -16.48 -11.85
CA MET A 1 -3.84 -15.47 -12.90
C MET A 1 -2.34 -15.24 -12.95
N GLU A 2 -1.65 -15.79 -13.94
CA GLU A 2 -0.21 -15.57 -14.10
C GLU A 2 0.02 -14.18 -14.71
N LEU A 3 0.91 -13.40 -14.11
CA LEU A 3 1.34 -12.12 -14.69
C LEU A 3 2.09 -12.39 -15.99
N SER A 4 1.77 -11.63 -17.05
CA SER A 4 2.51 -11.72 -18.31
C SER A 4 4.00 -11.44 -18.07
N VAL A 5 4.87 -12.01 -18.90
CA VAL A 5 6.33 -11.82 -18.82
C VAL A 5 6.70 -10.33 -18.76
N LYS A 6 6.06 -9.52 -19.61
CA LYS A 6 6.25 -8.07 -19.66
C LYS A 6 5.84 -7.36 -18.36
N ILE A 7 4.83 -7.84 -17.65
CA ILE A 7 4.43 -7.29 -16.35
C ILE A 7 5.43 -7.67 -15.27
N LYS A 8 5.90 -8.94 -15.28
CA LYS A 8 6.94 -9.39 -14.35
C LYS A 8 8.23 -8.59 -14.50
N GLU A 9 8.68 -8.35 -15.73
CA GLU A 9 9.85 -7.52 -16.03
C GLU A 9 9.70 -6.08 -15.51
N ARG A 10 8.53 -5.45 -15.73
CA ARG A 10 8.26 -4.09 -15.24
C ARG A 10 8.29 -4.01 -13.72
N LEU A 11 7.69 -4.98 -13.04
CA LEU A 11 7.71 -5.08 -11.58
C LEU A 11 9.13 -5.29 -11.05
N GLN A 12 9.96 -6.06 -11.74
CA GLN A 12 11.33 -6.33 -11.31
C GLN A 12 12.27 -5.13 -11.51
N ASN A 13 12.11 -4.37 -12.60
CA ASN A 13 12.98 -3.25 -12.93
C ASN A 13 12.75 -2.02 -12.04
N ASP A 14 11.49 -1.68 -11.77
CA ASP A 14 11.12 -0.58 -10.87
C ASP A 14 9.83 -0.94 -10.12
N PRO A 15 9.95 -1.69 -9.01
CA PRO A 15 8.79 -2.17 -8.26
C PRO A 15 7.94 -1.03 -7.71
N ALA A 16 8.59 0.03 -7.25
CA ALA A 16 7.92 1.17 -6.62
C ALA A 16 7.07 1.93 -7.66
N GLN A 17 7.65 2.31 -8.79
CA GLN A 17 6.88 3.00 -9.85
C GLN A 17 5.80 2.12 -10.45
N PHE A 18 6.05 0.80 -10.57
CA PHE A 18 5.04 -0.15 -10.99
C PHE A 18 3.83 -0.12 -10.03
N ILE A 19 4.05 -0.30 -8.73
CA ILE A 19 3.00 -0.31 -7.71
C ILE A 19 2.23 1.01 -7.68
N VAL A 20 2.93 2.15 -7.70
CA VAL A 20 2.30 3.49 -7.73
C VAL A 20 1.35 3.61 -8.92
N ARG A 21 1.81 3.21 -10.10
CA ARG A 21 0.99 3.26 -11.32
C ARG A 21 -0.23 2.36 -11.20
N GLU A 22 -0.08 1.11 -10.79
CA GLU A 22 -1.20 0.17 -10.71
C GLU A 22 -2.27 0.64 -9.71
N ILE A 23 -1.87 1.18 -8.55
CA ILE A 23 -2.82 1.74 -7.57
C ILE A 23 -3.56 2.95 -8.15
N LYS A 24 -2.84 3.91 -8.75
CA LYS A 24 -3.44 5.11 -9.34
C LYS A 24 -4.39 4.77 -10.48
N GLU A 25 -3.97 3.89 -11.40
CA GLU A 25 -4.81 3.47 -12.52
C GLU A 25 -6.06 2.74 -12.04
N TYR A 26 -5.92 1.83 -11.07
CA TYR A 26 -7.07 1.13 -10.50
C TYR A 26 -8.09 2.10 -9.92
N VAL A 27 -7.66 3.06 -9.09
CA VAL A 27 -8.58 4.04 -8.47
C VAL A 27 -9.21 4.97 -9.51
N ARG A 28 -8.45 5.35 -10.55
CA ARG A 28 -8.93 6.18 -11.65
C ARG A 28 -10.02 5.49 -12.47
N SER A 29 -9.83 4.22 -12.81
CA SER A 29 -10.73 3.49 -13.72
C SER A 29 -11.79 2.63 -13.03
N SER A 30 -11.68 2.39 -11.72
CA SER A 30 -12.59 1.49 -11.00
C SER A 30 -13.99 2.11 -10.89
N THR A 31 -15.00 1.34 -11.28
CA THR A 31 -16.41 1.67 -11.02
C THR A 31 -16.73 1.69 -9.53
N ALA A 32 -15.91 1.04 -8.69
CA ALA A 32 -16.05 1.14 -7.22
C ALA A 32 -15.67 2.53 -6.68
N ASN A 33 -15.00 3.38 -7.46
CA ASN A 33 -14.75 4.79 -7.14
C ASN A 33 -15.79 5.73 -7.77
N ARG A 34 -17.01 5.24 -8.02
CA ARG A 34 -18.11 6.01 -8.61
C ARG A 34 -19.39 5.79 -7.81
N LEU A 35 -20.10 6.87 -7.51
CA LEU A 35 -21.43 6.83 -6.91
C LEU A 35 -22.49 6.98 -7.99
N SER A 36 -23.06 5.85 -8.43
CA SER A 36 -24.04 5.82 -9.52
C SER A 36 -25.30 6.63 -9.24
N PHE A 37 -25.73 6.71 -7.98
CA PHE A 37 -26.89 7.52 -7.58
C PHE A 37 -26.64 9.04 -7.59
N MET A 38 -25.39 9.45 -7.78
CA MET A 38 -24.96 10.85 -7.83
C MET A 38 -24.29 11.15 -9.18
N ASN A 39 -24.92 10.75 -10.29
CA ASN A 39 -24.42 11.00 -11.64
C ASN A 39 -22.95 10.58 -11.83
N ASP A 40 -22.61 9.36 -11.35
CA ASP A 40 -21.26 8.80 -11.36
C ASP A 40 -20.20 9.68 -10.68
N TYR A 41 -20.58 10.37 -9.61
CA TYR A 41 -19.66 11.19 -8.82
C TYR A 41 -18.44 10.39 -8.34
N VAL A 42 -17.26 10.98 -8.47
CA VAL A 42 -15.98 10.40 -8.05
C VAL A 42 -15.79 10.63 -6.56
N MET A 43 -15.57 9.55 -5.78
CA MET A 43 -15.40 9.68 -4.33
C MET A 43 -13.97 10.11 -3.95
N TRP A 44 -12.99 9.51 -4.62
CA TRP A 44 -11.58 9.63 -4.27
C TRP A 44 -10.78 10.22 -5.42
N ASP A 45 -9.96 11.22 -5.08
CA ASP A 45 -8.94 11.82 -5.93
C ASP A 45 -7.78 10.84 -6.20
N GLU A 46 -6.79 11.27 -6.97
CA GLU A 46 -5.59 10.49 -7.24
C GLU A 46 -4.92 10.04 -5.92
N PRO A 47 -4.67 8.73 -5.72
CA PRO A 47 -4.04 8.22 -4.51
C PRO A 47 -2.64 8.77 -4.27
N LEU A 48 -2.34 9.04 -3.00
CA LEU A 48 -0.97 9.25 -2.53
C LEU A 48 -0.40 7.89 -2.15
N VAL A 49 0.77 7.53 -2.69
CA VAL A 49 1.44 6.24 -2.44
C VAL A 49 2.88 6.52 -2.04
N GLN A 50 3.31 5.95 -0.92
CA GLN A 50 4.66 6.11 -0.37
C GLN A 50 5.17 4.77 0.16
N PHE A 51 6.49 4.72 0.35
CA PHE A 51 7.19 3.52 0.79
C PHE A 51 8.05 3.86 2.00
N ALA A 52 8.13 2.94 2.94
CA ALA A 52 9.11 2.94 4.02
C ALA A 52 9.93 1.64 3.97
N ASP A 53 11.17 1.71 4.47
CA ASP A 53 11.94 0.50 4.74
C ASP A 53 11.22 -0.31 5.83
N GLY A 54 11.08 -1.62 5.64
CA GLY A 54 10.42 -2.48 6.62
C GLY A 54 11.16 -2.61 7.94
N ASP A 55 12.45 -2.27 7.96
CA ASP A 55 13.30 -2.24 9.15
C ASP A 55 13.60 -0.81 9.62
N ASP A 56 12.82 0.20 9.17
CA ASP A 56 12.94 1.57 9.67
C ASP A 56 12.82 1.62 11.21
N PRO A 57 13.75 2.30 11.92
CA PRO A 57 13.75 2.37 13.37
C PRO A 57 12.43 2.84 13.99
N ILE A 58 11.65 3.66 13.28
CA ILE A 58 10.38 4.20 13.76
C ILE A 58 9.39 3.09 14.20
N PHE A 59 9.42 1.92 13.56
CA PHE A 59 8.54 0.80 13.91
C PHE A 59 8.90 0.19 15.26
N THR A 60 10.20 0.10 15.55
CA THR A 60 10.68 -0.38 16.84
C THR A 60 10.41 0.67 17.92
N GLU A 61 10.64 1.95 17.63
CA GLU A 61 10.34 3.06 18.53
C GLU A 61 8.86 3.07 18.93
N TYR A 62 7.93 2.97 17.97
CA TYR A 62 6.49 2.93 18.27
C TYR A 62 6.09 1.71 19.09
N LYS A 63 6.68 0.54 18.80
CA LYS A 63 6.45 -0.66 19.63
C LYS A 63 6.90 -0.45 21.07
N THR A 64 8.03 0.22 21.29
CA THR A 64 8.54 0.54 22.64
C THR A 64 7.70 1.60 23.34
N ILE A 65 7.29 2.66 22.63
CA ILE A 65 6.57 3.81 23.21
C ILE A 65 5.10 3.47 23.51
N ILE A 66 4.44 2.72 22.62
CA ILE A 66 2.99 2.47 22.71
C ILE A 66 2.70 1.20 23.50
N ALA A 67 3.13 0.04 22.99
CA ALA A 67 3.01 -1.24 23.69
C ALA A 67 3.80 -2.35 22.98
N SER A 68 4.45 -3.21 23.75
CA SER A 68 5.22 -4.36 23.25
C SER A 68 4.38 -5.41 22.49
N THR A 69 3.05 -5.33 22.58
CA THR A 69 2.11 -6.17 21.82
C THR A 69 1.98 -5.76 20.35
N TYR A 70 2.49 -4.58 19.97
CA TYR A 70 2.51 -4.13 18.58
C TYR A 70 3.54 -4.92 17.79
N LEU A 71 3.33 -5.03 16.48
CA LEU A 71 4.20 -5.78 15.58
C LEU A 71 4.97 -4.80 14.70
N THR A 72 6.27 -5.02 14.56
CA THR A 72 7.03 -4.42 13.46
C THR A 72 6.55 -4.99 12.12
N PRO A 73 6.84 -4.36 10.98
CA PRO A 73 6.47 -4.90 9.67
C PRO A 73 6.95 -6.33 9.46
N ARG A 74 8.18 -6.64 9.87
CA ARG A 74 8.77 -7.99 9.79
C ARG A 74 8.00 -9.00 10.64
N GLU A 75 7.68 -8.65 11.88
CA GLU A 75 6.89 -9.52 12.77
C GLU A 75 5.46 -9.75 12.24
N ALA A 76 4.82 -8.70 11.71
CA ALA A 76 3.49 -8.78 11.11
C ALA A 76 3.47 -9.70 9.88
N LEU A 77 4.49 -9.59 9.03
CA LEU A 77 4.65 -10.42 7.85
C LEU A 77 4.93 -11.89 8.24
N ALA A 78 5.83 -12.12 9.19
CA ALA A 78 6.17 -13.44 9.70
C ALA A 78 4.94 -14.16 10.27
N LYS A 79 4.16 -13.45 11.09
CA LYS A 79 2.91 -13.95 11.66
C LYS A 79 1.88 -14.31 10.57
N THR A 80 1.72 -13.46 9.56
CA THR A 80 0.78 -13.68 8.45
C THR A 80 1.12 -14.94 7.66
N TYR A 81 2.40 -15.14 7.35
CA TYR A 81 2.85 -16.29 6.56
C TYR A 81 3.21 -17.52 7.40
N LYS A 82 2.98 -17.48 8.72
CA LYS A 82 3.35 -18.55 9.67
C LYS A 82 4.82 -18.96 9.53
N LYS A 83 5.70 -17.97 9.42
CA LYS A 83 7.16 -18.11 9.31
C LYS A 83 7.85 -17.48 10.51
N ASN A 84 9.14 -17.76 10.70
CA ASN A 84 9.95 -16.96 11.60
C ASN A 84 10.37 -15.66 10.90
N PRO A 85 10.60 -14.55 11.64
CA PRO A 85 11.14 -13.31 11.09
C PRO A 85 12.44 -13.48 10.29
N GLU A 86 13.29 -14.42 10.71
CA GLU A 86 14.57 -14.77 10.09
C GLU A 86 14.40 -15.44 8.71
N ASP A 87 13.25 -16.07 8.45
CA ASP A 87 12.94 -16.78 7.19
C ASP A 87 12.33 -15.84 6.13
N LEU A 88 12.17 -14.56 6.45
CA LEU A 88 11.68 -13.54 5.54
C LEU A 88 12.82 -12.97 4.69
N PRO A 89 12.51 -12.37 3.53
CA PRO A 89 13.52 -11.67 2.75
C PRO A 89 14.25 -10.60 3.57
N ASP A 90 15.54 -10.41 3.26
CA ASP A 90 16.39 -9.42 3.94
C ASP A 90 15.81 -8.02 3.81
N ARG A 91 15.27 -7.69 2.63
CA ARG A 91 14.65 -6.38 2.34
C ARG A 91 13.15 -6.49 2.33
N LEU A 92 12.51 -5.70 3.18
CA LEU A 92 11.07 -5.52 3.23
C LEU A 92 10.74 -4.06 2.92
N SER A 93 9.57 -3.83 2.32
CA SER A 93 9.04 -2.49 2.11
C SER A 93 7.62 -2.42 2.63
N VAL A 94 7.34 -1.37 3.40
CA VAL A 94 5.97 -1.03 3.79
C VAL A 94 5.42 -0.08 2.74
N ILE A 95 4.29 -0.45 2.15
CA ILE A 95 3.58 0.38 1.17
C ILE A 95 2.42 1.05 1.90
N SER A 96 2.46 2.38 1.99
CA SER A 96 1.36 3.17 2.53
C SER A 96 0.67 3.91 1.39
N TRP A 97 -0.66 3.83 1.35
CA TRP A 97 -1.46 4.53 0.35
C TRP A 97 -2.69 5.15 0.99
N ILE A 98 -3.08 6.32 0.48
CA ILE A 98 -4.18 7.13 1.00
C ILE A 98 -5.12 7.45 -0.15
N LEU A 99 -6.42 7.34 0.10
CA LEU A 99 -7.49 7.81 -0.79
C LEU A 99 -7.98 9.17 -0.31
N PRO A 100 -7.48 10.28 -0.89
CA PRO A 100 -8.02 11.60 -0.57
C PRO A 100 -9.44 11.72 -1.10
N ALA A 101 -10.39 12.14 -0.24
CA ALA A 101 -11.71 12.51 -0.73
C ALA A 101 -11.56 13.70 -1.69
N VAL A 102 -12.34 13.69 -2.78
CA VAL A 102 -12.38 14.79 -3.74
C VAL A 102 -12.70 16.11 -3.04
N GLU A 103 -12.13 17.21 -3.55
CA GLU A 103 -12.14 18.50 -2.87
C GLU A 103 -13.54 19.00 -2.51
N GLU A 104 -14.50 18.80 -3.41
CA GLU A 104 -15.91 19.17 -3.24
C GLU A 104 -16.51 18.49 -2.00
N THR A 105 -16.20 17.21 -1.78
CA THR A 105 -16.63 16.47 -0.57
C THR A 105 -15.99 17.03 0.69
N ARG A 106 -14.74 17.50 0.64
CA ARG A 106 -14.03 18.00 1.83
C ARG A 106 -14.44 19.42 2.24
N LYS A 107 -14.99 20.19 1.29
CA LYS A 107 -15.40 21.59 1.49
C LYS A 107 -16.87 21.76 1.88
N ALA A 108 -17.69 20.73 1.72
CA ALA A 108 -19.10 20.71 2.09
C ALA A 108 -19.30 20.62 3.61
#